data_AF-A0A1T1BGI3-F1
#
_entry.id   AF-A0A1T1BGI3-F1
#
_cell.length_a   1.000
_cell.length_b   1.000
_cell.length_c   1.000
_cell.angle_alpha   90.00
_cell.angle_beta   90.00
_cell.angle_gamma   90.00
#
_symmetry.space_group_name_H-M   'P 1'
#
loop_
_entity.id
_entity.type
_entity.pdbx_description
1 polymer ?
#
loop_
_entity_poly.entity_id
_entity_poly.type
_entity_poly.pdbx_seq_one_letter_code
_entity_poly.pdbx_strand_id
1 'polypeptide(L)'
;MLFLSALLLLVAFLVGSVPLGHAVLSRSGVNVRVMNAHNLGVENVLYRVGPGLATTTAALDAAKGFLAVLMASSLGVPEVTLLAGLAAYLGHLNPPRALYGQTPPRGRGNLVLLGVMAALAVTGAAPLWVAALPVVVYAGVAGFWGYVSAATLAGLLAFALAVATLPLGPAAKLGALALLVAATWRFKENLGRMLDGTEPRLGEAVPLAGRRSDEVVAAFMIHPMTLENFWSARRFAWLRPLVEKGLISEAGVRQMAESLRPMKVGELQGIRTTDGKSIRCYLLSSPLLPDVFRDNPDLATRRAIEGARLAQELGAEVFGLGAFWSVVGNKGVDVQAAVPDITITNGGAYTSGTIKAAIPGILEHFAAEGRDLKQATAGIVGANGVVAFGIARTIAPQVGKVIMIGRDLERLERSAATLRRASKDTEIVTTTSYDTLKEADLIFTATSDPNPVIFPQHVKSGAWIFDEGRPADVDESVAAIPGVRVIPGGVVRPPGGMTSNIDLQFGDGQVPACLAETLIIAATGEHWRKSLGPQTLTENINFFVEQAAKLGFEVVD
;
A
#
# COMPACT_ATOMS: atom_id res chain seq x y z
N MET A 1 17.02 47.63 11.73
CA MET A 1 17.34 46.21 12.01
C MET A 1 16.19 45.27 11.67
N LEU A 2 14.97 45.45 12.20
CA LEU A 2 13.85 44.52 11.98
C LEU A 2 13.54 44.22 10.50
N PHE A 3 13.44 45.27 9.65
CA PHE A 3 13.21 45.10 8.21
C PHE A 3 14.30 44.24 7.53
N LEU A 4 15.57 44.51 7.84
CA LEU A 4 16.70 43.79 7.25
C LEU A 4 16.76 42.34 7.75
N SER A 5 16.44 42.09 9.03
CA SER A 5 16.27 40.73 9.55
C SER A 5 15.16 40.00 8.80
N ALA A 6 13.99 40.60 8.63
CA ALA A 6 12.87 39.99 7.90
C ALA A 6 13.23 39.70 6.43
N LEU A 7 13.91 40.64 5.78
CA LEU A 7 14.39 40.48 4.41
C LEU A 7 15.38 39.31 4.29
N LEU A 8 16.37 39.22 5.19
CA LEU A 8 17.36 38.13 5.17
C LEU A 8 16.74 36.76 5.49
N LEU A 9 15.74 36.70 6.38
CA LEU A 9 14.98 35.47 6.62
C LEU A 9 14.16 35.05 5.39
N LEU A 10 13.54 36.00 4.69
CA LEU A 10 12.86 35.74 3.43
C LEU A 10 13.84 35.23 2.36
N VAL A 11 15.00 35.86 2.23
CA VAL A 11 16.05 35.43 1.29
C VAL A 11 16.57 34.04 1.66
N ALA A 12 16.79 33.75 2.95
CA ALA A 12 17.19 32.43 3.42
C ALA A 12 16.17 31.34 3.05
N PHE A 13 14.88 31.64 3.22
CA PHE A 13 13.79 30.76 2.76
C PHE A 13 13.87 30.52 1.25
N LEU A 14 13.97 31.58 0.45
CA LEU A 14 14.05 31.49 -1.01
C LEU A 14 15.28 30.69 -1.47
N VAL A 15 16.45 30.91 -0.85
CA VAL A 15 17.67 30.13 -1.11
C VAL A 15 17.47 28.65 -0.80
N GLY A 16 16.85 28.33 0.34
CA GLY A 16 16.46 26.96 0.68
C GLY A 16 15.54 26.31 -0.35
N SER A 17 14.60 27.09 -0.89
CA SER A 17 13.64 26.67 -1.91
C SER A 17 14.20 26.49 -3.31
N VAL A 18 15.47 26.86 -3.59
CA VAL A 18 16.02 26.72 -4.95
C VAL A 18 16.22 25.24 -5.31
N PRO A 19 15.65 24.75 -6.43
CA PRO A 19 15.69 23.35 -6.87
C PRO A 19 17.03 22.88 -7.46
N LEU A 20 18.17 23.30 -6.94
CA LEU A 20 19.46 23.03 -7.60
C LEU A 20 19.70 21.53 -7.86
N GLY A 21 19.48 20.68 -6.86
CA GLY A 21 19.61 19.22 -7.03
C GLY A 21 18.60 18.64 -8.02
N HIS A 22 17.33 19.05 -7.95
CA HIS A 22 16.30 18.63 -8.91
C HIS A 22 16.64 19.04 -10.33
N ALA A 23 17.18 20.25 -10.52
CA ALA A 23 17.53 20.79 -11.83
C ALA A 23 18.75 20.08 -12.44
N VAL A 24 19.70 19.63 -11.62
CA VAL A 24 20.83 18.78 -12.07
C VAL A 24 20.33 17.39 -12.49
N LEU A 25 19.52 16.74 -11.65
CA LEU A 25 18.97 15.41 -11.96
C LEU A 25 18.10 15.43 -13.22
N SER A 26 17.20 16.41 -13.34
CA SER A 26 16.28 16.51 -14.48
C SER A 26 17.03 16.75 -15.80
N ARG A 27 18.09 17.58 -15.79
CA ARG A 27 18.94 17.78 -16.97
C ARG A 27 19.76 16.55 -17.35
N SER A 28 19.97 15.64 -16.41
CA SER A 28 20.67 14.38 -16.63
C SER A 28 19.72 13.25 -17.07
N GLY A 29 18.46 13.57 -17.40
CA GLY A 29 17.44 12.61 -17.84
C GLY A 29 16.79 11.80 -16.72
N VAL A 30 17.13 12.09 -15.45
CA VAL A 30 16.55 11.40 -14.30
C VAL A 30 15.17 11.97 -13.99
N ASN A 31 14.14 11.12 -14.01
CA ASN A 31 12.81 11.52 -13.59
C ASN A 31 12.73 11.60 -12.05
N VAL A 32 12.94 12.80 -11.52
CA VAL A 32 12.98 13.07 -10.08
C VAL A 32 11.60 12.96 -9.40
N ARG A 33 10.52 12.94 -10.18
CA ARG A 33 9.15 12.84 -9.64
C ARG A 33 8.80 11.42 -9.22
N VAL A 34 9.39 10.43 -9.88
CA VAL A 34 9.22 9.00 -9.55
C VAL A 34 10.31 8.50 -8.59
N MET A 35 11.23 9.40 -8.18
CA MET A 35 12.35 9.06 -7.30
C MET A 35 12.37 9.97 -6.09
N ASN A 36 11.70 9.53 -5.05
CA ASN A 36 11.60 10.29 -3.82
C ASN A 36 12.52 9.70 -2.75
N ALA A 37 13.61 10.40 -2.41
CA ALA A 37 14.55 10.00 -1.36
C ALA A 37 13.88 9.86 0.03
N HIS A 38 12.74 10.53 0.24
CA HIS A 38 11.93 10.33 1.44
C HIS A 38 11.44 8.89 1.58
N ASN A 39 11.11 8.24 0.45
CA ASN A 39 10.46 6.93 0.37
C ASN A 39 11.44 5.80 -0.03
N LEU A 40 12.37 6.05 -0.96
CA LEU A 40 13.26 5.01 -1.52
C LEU A 40 14.43 4.57 -0.62
N GLY A 41 14.85 5.41 0.32
CA GLY A 41 16.13 5.25 1.01
C GLY A 41 17.32 5.85 0.25
N VAL A 42 18.48 5.94 0.90
CA VAL A 42 19.66 6.64 0.35
C VAL A 42 20.36 5.78 -0.70
N GLU A 43 20.45 4.49 -0.44
CA GLU A 43 21.13 3.47 -1.23
C GLU A 43 20.47 3.32 -2.61
N ASN A 44 19.14 3.31 -2.64
CA ASN A 44 18.38 3.24 -3.88
C ASN A 44 18.46 4.54 -4.69
N VAL A 45 18.57 5.69 -4.03
CA VAL A 45 18.83 6.95 -4.72
C VAL A 45 20.22 6.90 -5.36
N LEU A 46 21.26 6.49 -4.62
CA LEU A 46 22.62 6.33 -5.13
C LEU A 46 22.67 5.37 -6.33
N TYR A 47 21.94 4.26 -6.24
CA TYR A 47 21.84 3.29 -7.33
C TYR A 47 21.19 3.91 -8.59
N ARG A 48 20.04 4.59 -8.45
CA ARG A 48 19.31 5.15 -9.60
C ARG A 48 19.98 6.36 -10.25
N VAL A 49 20.64 7.22 -9.47
CA VAL A 49 21.26 8.46 -10.00
C VAL A 49 22.76 8.32 -10.25
N GLY A 50 23.41 7.31 -9.68
CA GLY A 50 24.86 7.19 -9.63
C GLY A 50 25.51 8.10 -8.58
N PRO A 51 26.70 7.72 -8.08
CA PRO A 51 27.35 8.42 -6.98
C PRO A 51 27.72 9.88 -7.33
N GLY A 52 28.12 10.17 -8.57
CA GLY A 52 28.53 11.52 -8.98
C GLY A 52 27.38 12.53 -8.95
N LEU A 53 26.21 12.19 -9.50
CA LEU A 53 25.04 13.06 -9.44
C LEU A 53 24.51 13.16 -8.01
N ALA A 54 24.51 12.07 -7.25
CA ALA A 54 24.08 12.08 -5.85
C ALA A 54 24.94 13.03 -5.00
N THR A 55 26.27 12.93 -5.08
CA THR A 55 27.18 13.81 -4.33
C THR A 55 27.07 15.26 -4.76
N THR A 56 26.91 15.51 -6.07
CA THR A 56 26.70 16.87 -6.59
C THR A 56 25.42 17.48 -6.02
N THR A 57 24.31 16.74 -6.05
CA THR A 57 23.03 17.22 -5.52
C THR A 57 23.07 17.42 -4.01
N ALA A 58 23.74 16.53 -3.28
CA ALA A 58 23.98 16.64 -1.85
C ALA A 58 24.81 17.88 -1.49
N ALA A 59 25.87 18.16 -2.26
CA ALA A 59 26.72 19.33 -2.07
C ALA A 59 25.94 20.64 -2.31
N LEU A 60 25.09 20.68 -3.35
CA LEU A 60 24.23 21.83 -3.63
C LEU A 60 23.20 22.08 -2.50
N ASP A 61 22.63 21.01 -1.94
CA ASP A 61 21.71 21.12 -0.80
C ASP A 61 22.42 21.59 0.48
N ALA A 62 23.66 21.15 0.73
CA ALA A 62 24.46 21.69 1.83
C ALA A 62 24.86 23.16 1.59
N ALA A 63 25.28 23.50 0.37
CA ALA A 63 25.71 24.84 0.01
C ALA A 63 24.61 25.90 0.21
N LYS A 64 23.36 25.60 -0.17
CA LYS A 64 22.25 26.55 0.06
C LYS A 64 21.93 26.75 1.54
N GLY A 65 22.01 25.69 2.35
CA GLY A 65 21.84 25.79 3.81
C GLY A 65 22.95 26.64 4.45
N PHE A 66 24.18 26.42 4.00
CA PHE A 66 25.35 27.19 4.42
C PHE A 66 25.23 28.67 4.02
N LEU A 67 24.92 28.94 2.75
CA LEU A 67 24.81 30.31 2.22
C LEU A 67 23.69 31.11 2.90
N ALA A 68 22.54 30.49 3.17
CA ALA A 68 21.44 31.14 3.86
C ALA A 68 21.84 31.69 5.25
N VAL A 69 22.58 30.88 6.02
CA VAL A 69 23.08 31.26 7.35
C VAL A 69 24.21 32.30 7.23
N LEU A 70 25.15 32.12 6.30
CA LEU A 70 26.25 33.05 6.06
C LEU A 70 25.77 34.45 5.68
N MET A 71 24.73 34.57 4.86
CA MET A 71 24.15 35.88 4.53
C MET A 71 23.54 36.55 5.77
N ALA A 72 22.83 35.78 6.61
CA ALA A 72 22.20 36.31 7.81
C ALA A 72 23.21 36.70 8.90
N SER A 73 24.36 36.03 8.97
CA SER A 73 25.42 36.36 9.94
C SER A 73 26.04 37.73 9.71
N SER A 74 25.89 38.32 8.52
CA SER A 74 26.35 39.69 8.24
C SER A 74 25.76 40.75 9.16
N LEU A 75 24.63 40.46 9.82
CA LEU A 75 24.02 41.36 10.82
C LEU A 75 24.69 41.32 12.19
N GLY A 76 25.53 40.32 12.47
CA GLY A 76 26.10 40.11 13.81
C GLY A 76 25.05 39.79 14.89
N VAL A 77 23.85 39.34 14.50
CA VAL A 77 22.77 38.95 15.42
C VAL A 77 22.61 37.42 15.39
N PRO A 78 23.08 36.69 16.41
CA PRO A 78 23.02 35.23 16.45
C PRO A 78 21.60 34.67 16.31
N GLU A 79 20.60 35.35 16.86
CA GLU A 79 19.19 34.96 16.77
C GLU A 79 18.70 34.92 15.31
N VAL A 80 19.04 35.95 14.53
CA VAL A 80 18.65 36.02 13.11
C VAL A 80 19.39 34.96 12.30
N THR A 81 20.63 34.66 12.67
CA THR A 81 21.46 33.65 12.01
C THR A 81 20.90 32.24 12.21
N LEU A 82 20.45 31.91 13.43
CA LEU A 82 19.75 30.65 13.73
C LEU A 82 18.40 30.56 13.00
N LEU A 83 17.61 31.63 13.03
CA LEU A 83 16.32 31.69 12.34
C LEU A 83 16.48 31.57 10.81
N ALA A 84 17.60 32.03 10.24
CA ALA A 84 17.90 31.83 8.82
C ALA A 84 18.12 30.35 8.48
N GLY A 85 18.73 29.58 9.38
CA GLY A 85 18.83 28.12 9.26
C GLY A 85 17.46 27.44 9.22
N LEU A 86 16.55 27.86 10.11
CA LEU A 86 15.14 27.43 10.09
C LEU A 86 14.45 27.81 8.77
N ALA A 87 14.59 29.06 8.33
CA ALA A 87 13.97 29.55 7.11
C ALA A 87 14.45 28.76 5.88
N ALA A 88 15.75 28.50 5.75
CA ALA A 88 16.33 27.70 4.67
C ALA A 88 15.81 26.26 4.67
N TYR A 89 15.72 25.63 5.85
CA TYR A 89 15.17 24.28 5.98
C TYR A 89 13.70 24.24 5.57
N LEU A 90 12.87 25.18 6.07
CA LEU A 90 11.46 25.28 5.69
C LEU A 90 11.29 25.53 4.19
N GLY A 91 12.13 26.37 3.60
CA GLY A 91 12.16 26.64 2.16
C GLY A 91 12.48 25.41 1.34
N HIS A 92 13.41 24.57 1.80
CA HIS A 92 13.73 23.29 1.15
C HIS A 92 12.60 22.27 1.26
N LEU A 93 11.93 22.19 2.41
CA LEU A 93 10.84 21.25 2.63
C LEU A 93 9.56 21.63 1.88
N ASN A 94 9.29 22.94 1.77
CA ASN A 94 8.06 23.48 1.22
C ASN A 94 8.34 24.56 0.17
N PRO A 95 9.00 24.20 -0.94
CA PRO A 95 9.30 25.19 -1.94
C PRO A 95 8.02 25.69 -2.62
N PRO A 96 7.97 26.98 -3.02
CA PRO A 96 6.84 27.54 -3.74
C PRO A 96 6.49 26.75 -5.01
N ARG A 97 5.18 26.56 -5.26
CA ARG A 97 4.68 25.83 -6.44
C ARG A 97 5.19 26.40 -7.77
N ALA A 98 5.44 27.71 -7.84
CA ALA A 98 6.00 28.36 -9.02
C ALA A 98 7.37 27.79 -9.45
N LEU A 99 8.15 27.22 -8.52
CA LEU A 99 9.47 26.66 -8.80
C LEU A 99 9.44 25.17 -9.19
N TYR A 100 8.38 24.43 -8.86
CA TYR A 100 8.35 22.95 -8.95
C TYR A 100 7.10 22.36 -9.62
N GLY A 101 6.10 23.18 -9.94
CA GLY A 101 4.83 22.71 -10.48
C GLY A 101 3.97 21.98 -9.44
N GLN A 102 3.12 21.06 -9.90
CA GLN A 102 2.10 20.41 -9.05
C GLN A 102 2.66 19.30 -8.14
N THR A 103 3.79 18.68 -8.51
CA THR A 103 4.41 17.56 -7.78
C THR A 103 5.87 17.88 -7.45
N PRO A 104 6.12 18.67 -6.38
CA PRO A 104 7.48 18.96 -5.95
C PRO A 104 8.18 17.68 -5.45
N PRO A 105 9.42 17.39 -5.88
CA PRO A 105 10.25 16.38 -5.25
C PRO A 105 10.53 16.83 -3.82
N ARG A 106 10.33 15.94 -2.85
CA ARG A 106 10.46 16.30 -1.45
C ARG A 106 11.63 15.54 -0.82
N GLY A 107 12.69 16.26 -0.49
CA GLY A 107 13.84 15.71 0.24
C GLY A 107 13.60 15.57 1.75
N ARG A 108 14.49 14.86 2.44
CA ARG A 108 14.51 14.81 3.92
C ARG A 108 15.17 16.07 4.52
N GLY A 109 16.00 16.76 3.74
CA GLY A 109 16.66 18.01 4.13
C GLY A 109 17.90 17.84 5.02
N ASN A 110 18.37 16.62 5.25
CA ASN A 110 19.58 16.33 6.04
C ASN A 110 20.80 17.13 5.59
N LEU A 111 21.02 17.24 4.28
CA LEU A 111 22.19 17.95 3.74
C LEU A 111 22.05 19.46 3.92
N VAL A 112 20.84 20.00 3.84
CA VAL A 112 20.56 21.41 4.18
C VAL A 112 20.90 21.67 5.65
N LEU A 113 20.44 20.79 6.55
CA LEU A 113 20.76 20.88 7.98
C LEU A 113 22.26 20.81 8.24
N LEU A 114 22.99 19.93 7.54
CA LEU A 114 24.45 19.86 7.64
C LEU A 114 25.12 21.18 7.22
N GLY A 115 24.66 21.77 6.12
CA GLY A 115 25.13 23.09 5.67
C GLY A 115 24.84 24.20 6.68
N VAL A 116 23.65 24.19 7.29
CA VAL A 116 23.27 25.11 8.36
C VAL A 116 24.20 24.94 9.57
N MET A 117 24.44 23.72 10.03
CA MET A 117 25.36 23.45 11.16
C MET A 117 26.78 23.92 10.85
N ALA A 118 27.29 23.64 9.65
CA ALA A 118 28.62 24.08 9.22
C ALA A 118 28.73 25.61 9.20
N ALA A 119 27.71 26.32 8.68
CA ALA A 119 27.72 27.77 8.67
C ALA A 119 27.65 28.36 10.09
N LEU A 120 26.81 27.83 10.98
CA LEU A 120 26.73 28.29 12.37
C LEU A 120 28.08 28.20 13.09
N ALA A 121 28.87 27.15 12.81
CA ALA A 121 30.22 27.00 13.32
C ALA A 121 31.19 28.04 12.72
N VAL A 122 31.17 28.20 11.39
CA VAL A 122 32.09 29.10 10.67
C VAL A 122 31.82 30.58 10.99
N THR A 123 30.56 30.97 11.11
CA THR A 123 30.20 32.37 11.39
C THR A 123 30.34 32.73 12.87
N GLY A 124 30.62 31.76 13.74
CA GLY A 124 30.67 31.95 15.19
C GLY A 124 29.30 32.25 15.82
N ALA A 125 28.21 32.07 15.09
CA ALA A 125 26.85 32.31 15.61
C ALA A 125 26.44 31.28 16.67
N ALA A 126 27.08 30.10 16.66
CA ALA A 126 27.06 29.16 17.76
C ALA A 126 28.50 28.67 18.02
N PRO A 127 28.85 28.34 19.29
CA PRO A 127 30.12 27.68 19.58
C PRO A 127 30.29 26.39 18.77
N LEU A 128 31.52 26.06 18.39
CA LEU A 128 31.83 24.87 17.59
C LEU A 128 31.21 23.59 18.16
N TRP A 129 31.25 23.41 19.48
CA TRP A 129 30.68 22.22 20.12
C TRP A 129 29.16 22.13 19.94
N VAL A 130 28.42 23.25 19.94
CA VAL A 130 26.97 23.28 19.72
C VAL A 130 26.63 22.89 18.29
N ALA A 131 27.40 23.39 17.33
CA ALA A 131 27.20 23.10 15.91
C ALA A 131 27.66 21.67 15.54
N ALA A 132 28.69 21.13 16.19
CA ALA A 132 29.22 19.79 15.93
C ALA A 132 28.44 18.67 16.64
N LEU A 133 27.89 18.94 17.83
CA LEU A 133 27.11 17.98 18.63
C LEU A 133 26.01 17.25 17.85
N PRO A 134 25.11 17.92 17.08
CA PRO A 134 24.09 17.23 16.30
C PRO A 134 24.66 16.25 15.28
N VAL A 135 25.82 16.54 14.70
CA VAL A 135 26.49 15.67 13.72
C VAL A 135 27.06 14.42 14.39
N VAL A 136 27.67 14.59 15.57
CA VAL A 136 28.19 13.48 16.38
C VAL A 136 27.06 12.57 16.86
N VAL A 137 25.98 13.16 17.40
CA VAL A 137 24.80 12.40 17.84
C VAL A 137 24.15 11.68 16.66
N TYR A 138 24.00 12.34 15.51
CA TYR A 138 23.52 11.72 14.29
C TYR A 138 24.36 10.49 13.93
N ALA A 139 25.69 10.63 13.88
CA ALA A 139 26.58 9.53 13.51
C ALA A 139 26.47 8.35 14.50
N GLY A 140 26.41 8.62 15.80
CA GLY A 140 26.24 7.59 16.83
C GLY A 140 24.92 6.84 16.71
N VAL A 141 23.79 7.55 16.57
CA VAL A 141 22.47 6.92 16.42
C VAL A 141 22.33 6.19 15.09
N ALA A 142 22.84 6.77 13.99
CA ALA A 142 22.82 6.12 12.68
C ALA A 142 23.66 4.83 12.68
N GLY A 143 24.83 4.84 13.33
CA GLY A 143 25.69 3.66 13.45
C GLY A 143 25.08 2.57 14.35
N PHE A 144 24.36 2.94 15.41
CA PHE A 144 23.77 1.98 16.34
C PHE A 144 22.42 1.41 15.88
N TRP A 145 21.52 2.25 15.37
CA TRP A 145 20.16 1.85 14.97
C TRP A 145 19.96 1.69 13.45
N GLY A 146 20.80 2.31 12.63
CA GLY A 146 20.65 2.28 11.16
C GLY A 146 19.56 3.21 10.60
N TYR A 147 18.73 3.85 11.42
CA TYR A 147 17.64 4.71 10.92
C TYR A 147 18.07 6.17 10.77
N VAL A 148 18.08 6.65 9.52
CA VAL A 148 18.41 8.05 9.19
C VAL A 148 17.45 9.05 9.84
N SER A 149 16.15 8.74 9.89
CA SER A 149 15.13 9.59 10.53
C SER A 149 15.40 9.75 12.03
N ALA A 150 15.59 8.64 12.76
CA ALA A 150 15.89 8.64 14.19
C ALA A 150 17.17 9.42 14.50
N ALA A 151 18.23 9.18 13.73
CA ALA A 151 19.50 9.88 13.88
C ALA A 151 19.37 11.39 13.67
N THR A 152 18.58 11.82 12.68
CA THR A 152 18.35 13.25 12.39
C THR A 152 17.61 13.92 13.54
N LEU A 153 16.56 13.29 14.06
CA LEU A 153 15.77 13.84 15.17
C LEU A 153 16.56 13.87 16.47
N ALA A 154 17.35 12.84 16.76
CA ALA A 154 18.25 12.82 17.92
C ALA A 154 19.30 13.94 17.85
N GLY A 155 19.91 14.14 16.67
CA GLY A 155 20.84 15.25 16.45
C GLY A 155 20.18 16.62 16.66
N LEU A 156 19.00 16.85 16.08
CA LEU A 156 18.27 18.12 16.24
C LEU A 156 17.77 18.34 17.67
N LEU A 157 17.42 17.29 18.40
CA LEU A 157 17.10 17.38 19.82
C LEU A 157 18.32 17.80 20.63
N ALA A 158 19.48 17.17 20.40
CA ALA A 158 20.73 17.56 21.05
C ALA A 158 21.11 19.02 20.73
N PHE A 159 20.91 19.46 19.50
CA PHE A 159 21.10 20.86 19.09
C PHE A 159 20.15 21.81 19.84
N ALA A 160 18.85 21.52 19.90
CA ALA A 160 17.88 22.35 20.60
C ALA A 160 18.19 22.47 22.10
N LEU A 161 18.59 21.36 22.74
CA LEU A 161 19.01 21.34 24.14
C LEU A 161 20.31 22.14 24.36
N ALA A 162 21.29 22.01 23.47
CA ALA A 162 22.54 22.76 23.54
C ALA A 162 22.32 24.27 23.33
N VAL A 163 21.45 24.68 22.40
CA VAL A 163 21.08 26.09 22.21
C VAL A 163 20.33 26.64 23.43
N ALA A 164 19.55 25.81 24.14
CA ALA A 164 18.83 26.22 25.33
C ALA A 164 19.75 26.65 26.49
N THR A 165 20.97 26.10 26.58
CA THR A 165 21.96 26.44 27.61
C THR A 165 22.79 27.68 27.27
N LEU A 166 22.77 28.15 26.02
CA LEU A 166 23.48 29.36 25.62
C LEU A 166 22.77 30.63 26.14
N PRO A 167 23.52 31.73 26.36
CA PRO A 167 22.97 33.03 26.74
C PRO A 167 22.36 33.76 25.52
N LEU A 168 21.50 33.07 24.76
CA LEU A 168 20.80 33.60 23.58
C LEU A 168 19.36 33.98 23.92
N GLY A 169 18.78 34.92 23.17
CA GLY A 169 17.40 35.35 23.34
C GLY A 169 16.36 34.24 23.05
N PRO A 170 15.10 34.41 23.50
CA PRO A 170 14.03 33.42 23.27
C PRO A 170 13.82 33.05 21.80
N ALA A 171 14.02 33.99 20.88
CA ALA A 171 13.86 33.77 19.45
C ALA A 171 14.81 32.68 18.91
N ALA A 172 16.08 32.65 19.35
CA ALA A 172 17.04 31.63 18.98
C ALA A 172 16.62 30.24 19.49
N LYS A 173 16.18 30.18 20.76
CA LYS A 173 15.74 28.93 21.41
C LYS A 173 14.50 28.35 20.74
N LEU A 174 13.51 29.22 20.45
CA LEU A 174 12.32 28.85 19.69
C LEU A 174 12.67 28.45 18.25
N GLY A 175 13.65 29.10 17.61
CA GLY A 175 14.14 28.72 16.29
C GLY A 175 14.74 27.32 16.23
N ALA A 176 15.57 26.95 17.22
CA ALA A 176 16.14 25.61 17.33
C ALA A 176 15.07 24.55 17.63
N LEU A 177 14.11 24.86 18.51
CA LEU A 177 12.96 23.98 18.76
C LEU A 177 12.08 23.82 17.52
N ALA A 178 11.83 24.91 16.77
CA ALA A 178 11.04 24.89 15.54
C ALA A 178 11.73 24.07 14.43
N LEU A 179 13.06 24.06 14.36
CA LEU A 179 13.81 23.15 13.47
C LEU A 179 13.52 21.68 13.79
N LEU A 180 13.58 21.31 15.07
CA LEU A 180 13.23 19.96 15.51
C LEU A 180 11.78 19.62 15.16
N VAL A 181 10.82 20.50 15.48
CA VAL A 181 9.40 20.27 15.19
C VAL A 181 9.14 20.12 13.68
N ALA A 182 9.73 20.99 12.86
CA ALA A 182 9.61 20.92 11.40
C ALA A 182 10.19 19.61 10.84
N ALA A 183 11.34 19.16 11.36
CA ALA A 183 11.92 17.89 10.98
C ALA A 183 11.07 16.70 11.45
N THR A 184 10.58 16.70 12.69
CA THR A 184 9.69 15.65 13.20
C THR A 184 8.44 15.51 12.34
N TRP A 185 7.80 16.62 11.98
CA TRP A 185 6.67 16.62 11.06
C TRP A 185 7.02 16.04 9.69
N ARG A 186 8.22 16.37 9.18
CA ARG A 186 8.71 15.85 7.91
C ARG A 186 8.97 14.35 7.95
N PHE A 187 9.46 13.83 9.07
CA PHE A 187 9.81 12.42 9.28
C PHE A 187 8.65 11.56 9.82
N LYS A 188 7.45 12.11 10.00
CA LYS A 188 6.31 11.37 10.58
C LYS A 188 6.03 10.03 9.91
N GLU A 189 6.19 9.95 8.59
CA GLU A 189 6.00 8.70 7.84
C GLU A 189 7.14 7.70 8.09
N ASN A 190 8.39 8.15 8.16
CA ASN A 190 9.52 7.29 8.53
C ASN A 190 9.36 6.74 9.96
N LEU A 191 8.88 7.57 10.90
CA LEU A 191 8.58 7.13 12.26
C LEU A 191 7.46 6.09 12.27
N GLY A 192 6.39 6.31 11.49
CA GLY A 192 5.33 5.31 11.30
C GLY A 192 5.86 3.99 10.76
N ARG A 193 6.70 4.03 9.73
CA ARG A 193 7.34 2.83 9.16
C ARG A 193 8.31 2.15 10.14
N MET A 194 9.02 2.91 10.97
CA MET A 194 9.84 2.32 12.05
C MET A 194 8.98 1.55 13.05
N LEU A 195 7.82 2.10 13.45
CA LEU A 195 6.88 1.42 14.35
C LEU A 195 6.31 0.14 13.72
N ASP A 196 6.01 0.19 12.42
CA ASP A 196 5.51 -0.97 11.67
C ASP A 196 6.61 -1.98 11.29
N GLY A 197 7.89 -1.64 11.50
CA GLY A 197 9.03 -2.48 11.12
C GLY A 197 9.33 -2.51 9.62
N THR A 198 8.95 -1.48 8.87
CA THR A 198 9.09 -1.39 7.40
C THR A 198 9.99 -0.24 6.91
N GLU A 199 10.56 0.57 7.81
CA GLU A 199 11.56 1.58 7.45
C GLU A 199 12.89 0.87 7.17
N PRO A 200 13.54 1.13 6.03
CA PRO A 200 14.81 0.50 5.73
C PRO A 200 15.93 1.06 6.62
N ARG A 201 16.84 0.19 7.02
CA ARG A 201 18.07 0.58 7.71
C ARG A 201 19.16 0.97 6.71
N LEU A 202 20.08 1.81 7.16
CA LEU A 202 21.27 2.18 6.39
C LEU A 202 22.06 0.91 6.02
N GLY A 203 22.39 0.76 4.74
CA GLY A 203 23.06 -0.42 4.20
C GLY A 203 22.15 -1.62 3.89
N GLU A 204 20.86 -1.54 4.19
CA GLU A 204 19.91 -2.60 3.86
C GLU A 204 19.64 -2.66 2.34
N ALA A 205 19.71 -3.87 1.77
CA ALA A 205 19.38 -4.09 0.37
C ALA A 205 17.86 -4.09 0.16
N VAL A 206 17.29 -2.91 -0.03
CA VAL A 206 15.87 -2.75 -0.37
C VAL A 206 15.67 -3.05 -1.86
N PRO A 207 14.84 -4.05 -2.23
CA PRO A 207 14.53 -4.35 -3.62
C PRO A 207 13.93 -3.15 -4.34
N LEU A 208 14.32 -2.97 -5.60
CA LEU A 208 13.90 -1.87 -6.44
C LEU A 208 13.72 -2.40 -7.87
N ALA A 209 12.60 -2.10 -8.52
CA ALA A 209 12.39 -2.48 -9.91
C ALA A 209 13.56 -2.02 -10.79
N GLY A 210 14.05 -2.93 -11.63
CA GLY A 210 15.20 -2.72 -12.53
C GLY A 210 16.57 -2.78 -11.87
N ARG A 211 16.68 -2.94 -10.53
CA ARG A 211 17.99 -3.03 -9.86
C ARG A 211 18.73 -4.33 -10.15
N ARG A 212 17.97 -5.42 -10.18
CA ARG A 212 18.43 -6.76 -10.49
C ARG A 212 17.39 -7.40 -11.41
N SER A 213 17.85 -8.23 -12.35
CA SER A 213 16.95 -8.93 -13.29
C SER A 213 16.16 -10.07 -12.63
N ASP A 214 16.60 -10.54 -11.46
CA ASP A 214 15.98 -11.61 -10.68
C ASP A 214 15.14 -11.08 -9.50
N GLU A 215 14.90 -9.78 -9.41
CA GLU A 215 14.06 -9.16 -8.39
C GLU A 215 12.97 -8.28 -9.02
N VAL A 216 11.75 -8.42 -8.51
CA VAL A 216 10.60 -7.60 -8.91
C VAL A 216 9.91 -7.00 -7.68
N VAL A 217 9.33 -5.82 -7.87
CA VAL A 217 8.70 -5.06 -6.79
C VAL A 217 7.26 -4.73 -7.16
N ALA A 218 6.33 -5.27 -6.40
CA ALA A 218 4.92 -4.94 -6.47
C ALA A 218 4.50 -4.06 -5.30
N ALA A 219 3.34 -3.46 -5.41
CA ALA A 219 2.62 -2.86 -4.30
C ALA A 219 1.15 -3.28 -4.35
N PHE A 220 0.50 -3.35 -3.21
CA PHE A 220 -0.88 -3.77 -3.10
C PHE A 220 -1.63 -2.89 -2.10
N MET A 221 -2.79 -2.39 -2.50
CA MET A 221 -3.64 -1.54 -1.68
C MET A 221 -4.55 -2.39 -0.80
N ILE A 222 -4.42 -2.23 0.51
CA ILE A 222 -5.25 -2.86 1.54
C ILE A 222 -6.07 -1.79 2.28
N HIS A 223 -7.08 -2.21 3.02
CA HIS A 223 -7.79 -1.35 3.97
C HIS A 223 -8.32 -2.19 5.14
N PRO A 224 -8.55 -1.58 6.31
CA PRO A 224 -9.22 -2.28 7.40
C PRO A 224 -10.69 -2.57 7.03
N MET A 225 -11.15 -3.79 7.31
CA MET A 225 -12.57 -4.16 7.16
C MET A 225 -13.40 -3.66 8.34
N THR A 226 -12.80 -3.63 9.53
CA THR A 226 -13.40 -3.16 10.77
C THR A 226 -12.48 -2.18 11.49
N LEU A 227 -13.02 -1.46 12.48
CA LEU A 227 -12.20 -0.62 13.35
C LEU A 227 -11.17 -1.44 14.13
N GLU A 228 -11.46 -2.69 14.47
CA GLU A 228 -10.47 -3.57 15.11
C GLU A 228 -9.26 -3.82 14.19
N ASN A 229 -9.50 -4.02 12.90
CA ASN A 229 -8.40 -4.21 11.94
C ASN A 229 -7.58 -2.94 11.72
N PHE A 230 -8.12 -1.75 12.01
CA PHE A 230 -7.36 -0.50 11.96
C PHE A 230 -6.15 -0.52 12.91
N TRP A 231 -6.27 -1.23 14.05
CA TRP A 231 -5.21 -1.35 15.06
C TRP A 231 -4.11 -2.34 14.69
N SER A 232 -4.28 -3.15 13.63
CA SER A 232 -3.25 -4.10 13.18
C SER A 232 -1.95 -3.41 12.75
N ALA A 233 -2.05 -2.17 12.26
CA ALA A 233 -0.88 -1.33 12.01
C ALA A 233 -0.35 -0.75 13.34
N ARG A 234 0.88 -1.13 13.70
CA ARG A 234 1.53 -0.74 14.97
C ARG A 234 1.57 0.77 15.19
N ARG A 235 1.71 1.55 14.10
CA ARG A 235 1.67 3.03 14.16
C ARG A 235 0.36 3.60 14.69
N PHE A 236 -0.74 2.84 14.68
CA PHE A 236 -2.05 3.27 15.18
C PHE A 236 -2.51 2.49 16.41
N ALA A 237 -1.93 1.33 16.70
CA ALA A 237 -2.30 0.47 17.84
C ALA A 237 -2.30 1.20 19.20
N TRP A 238 -1.46 2.22 19.38
CA TRP A 238 -1.39 2.99 20.62
C TRP A 238 -2.65 3.85 20.88
N LEU A 239 -3.47 4.12 19.86
CA LEU A 239 -4.75 4.84 20.02
C LEU A 239 -5.84 3.96 20.61
N ARG A 240 -5.78 2.63 20.40
CA ARG A 240 -6.76 1.66 20.91
C ARG A 240 -7.07 1.84 22.41
N PRO A 241 -6.10 1.84 23.33
CA PRO A 241 -6.40 2.01 24.76
C PRO A 241 -7.00 3.38 25.11
N LEU A 242 -6.83 4.41 24.25
CA LEU A 242 -7.47 5.71 24.46
C LEU A 242 -8.94 5.68 24.05
N VAL A 243 -9.26 4.94 22.99
CA VAL A 243 -10.64 4.69 22.54
C VAL A 243 -11.39 3.84 23.56
N GLU A 244 -10.79 2.74 24.02
CA GLU A 244 -11.39 1.85 25.03
C GLU A 244 -11.67 2.57 26.36
N LYS A 245 -10.85 3.57 26.71
CA LYS A 245 -11.05 4.42 27.89
C LYS A 245 -12.01 5.60 27.66
N GLY A 246 -12.57 5.75 26.46
CA GLY A 246 -13.46 6.85 26.10
C GLY A 246 -12.78 8.22 26.01
N LEU A 247 -11.45 8.28 25.98
CA LEU A 247 -10.69 9.54 25.81
C LEU A 247 -10.73 10.05 24.37
N ILE A 248 -10.92 9.14 23.41
CA ILE A 248 -11.10 9.42 21.99
C ILE A 248 -12.35 8.67 21.54
N SER A 249 -13.25 9.34 20.81
CA SER A 249 -14.43 8.67 20.25
C SER A 249 -14.07 7.86 19.00
N GLU A 250 -14.77 6.75 18.77
CA GLU A 250 -14.63 5.98 17.52
C GLU A 250 -14.91 6.84 16.29
N ALA A 251 -15.91 7.73 16.36
CA ALA A 251 -16.21 8.70 15.31
C ALA A 251 -15.01 9.61 15.01
N GLY A 252 -14.27 10.04 16.03
CA GLY A 252 -13.04 10.82 15.85
C GLY A 252 -11.94 10.03 15.15
N VAL A 253 -11.79 8.74 15.46
CA VAL A 253 -10.85 7.86 14.77
C VAL A 253 -11.25 7.67 13.30
N ARG A 254 -12.54 7.43 13.02
CA ARG A 254 -13.06 7.31 11.66
C ARG A 254 -12.79 8.58 10.83
N GLN A 255 -13.10 9.75 11.38
CA GLN A 255 -12.83 11.02 10.73
C GLN A 255 -11.32 11.24 10.49
N MET A 256 -10.48 10.87 11.45
CA MET A 256 -9.03 10.90 11.28
C MET A 256 -8.60 9.97 10.14
N ALA A 257 -9.11 8.74 10.10
CA ALA A 257 -8.78 7.73 9.10
C ALA A 257 -9.06 8.23 7.67
N GLU A 258 -10.19 8.89 7.44
CA GLU A 258 -10.54 9.50 6.14
C GLU A 258 -9.55 10.60 5.69
N SER A 259 -8.97 11.32 6.65
CA SER A 259 -8.01 12.40 6.38
C SER A 259 -6.61 11.88 6.01
N LEU A 260 -6.27 10.65 6.43
CA LEU A 260 -4.96 10.04 6.20
C LEU A 260 -4.76 9.73 4.71
N ARG A 261 -3.56 10.07 4.22
CA ARG A 261 -3.12 9.71 2.87
C ARG A 261 -2.66 8.25 2.85
N PRO A 262 -2.53 7.64 1.66
CA PRO A 262 -1.91 6.32 1.54
C PRO A 262 -0.50 6.30 2.14
N MET A 263 -0.19 5.21 2.84
CA MET A 263 1.06 4.98 3.56
C MET A 263 1.52 3.54 3.35
N LYS A 264 2.83 3.28 3.44
CA LYS A 264 3.34 1.90 3.50
C LYS A 264 3.20 1.42 4.94
N VAL A 265 2.32 0.45 5.18
CA VAL A 265 2.04 -0.11 6.50
C VAL A 265 2.59 -1.53 6.68
N GLY A 266 2.88 -2.20 5.57
CA GLY A 266 3.46 -3.53 5.59
C GLY A 266 4.20 -3.89 4.31
N GLU A 267 4.70 -5.11 4.26
CA GLU A 267 5.29 -5.72 3.08
C GLU A 267 5.31 -7.24 3.17
N LEU A 268 5.27 -7.88 2.00
CA LEU A 268 5.48 -9.31 1.83
C LEU A 268 6.94 -9.56 1.46
N GLN A 269 7.53 -10.56 2.09
CA GLN A 269 8.92 -10.96 1.96
C GLN A 269 9.04 -12.45 1.69
N GLY A 270 10.21 -12.93 1.25
CA GLY A 270 10.50 -14.37 1.16
C GLY A 270 9.83 -15.11 -0.01
N ILE A 271 9.15 -14.39 -0.91
CA ILE A 271 8.55 -14.97 -2.11
C ILE A 271 9.67 -15.24 -3.11
N ARG A 272 9.82 -16.51 -3.48
CA ARG A 272 10.78 -16.94 -4.51
C ARG A 272 10.10 -17.94 -5.43
N THR A 273 9.88 -17.50 -6.65
CA THR A 273 9.25 -18.30 -7.71
C THR A 273 10.16 -19.44 -8.17
N THR A 274 9.55 -20.46 -8.77
CA THR A 274 10.26 -21.65 -9.25
C THR A 274 11.32 -21.34 -10.31
N ASP A 275 11.15 -20.28 -11.10
CA ASP A 275 12.13 -19.81 -12.08
C ASP A 275 13.25 -18.94 -11.46
N GLY A 276 13.21 -18.73 -10.13
CA GLY A 276 14.26 -18.09 -9.35
C GLY A 276 14.04 -16.60 -9.07
N LYS A 277 12.98 -15.97 -9.58
CA LYS A 277 12.69 -14.55 -9.29
C LYS A 277 12.23 -14.36 -7.85
N SER A 278 12.82 -13.36 -7.19
CA SER A 278 12.39 -12.91 -5.87
C SER A 278 11.39 -11.76 -6.00
N ILE A 279 10.30 -11.83 -5.23
CA ILE A 279 9.24 -10.82 -5.27
C ILE A 279 9.18 -10.10 -3.91
N ARG A 280 9.21 -8.77 -3.96
CA ARG A 280 8.85 -7.89 -2.83
C ARG A 280 7.50 -7.27 -3.11
N CYS A 281 6.57 -7.27 -2.14
CA CYS A 281 5.30 -6.57 -2.31
C CYS A 281 5.07 -5.59 -1.16
N TYR A 282 4.96 -4.30 -1.45
CA TYR A 282 4.62 -3.30 -0.43
C TYR A 282 3.11 -3.26 -0.17
N LEU A 283 2.70 -3.33 1.09
CA LEU A 283 1.31 -3.20 1.49
C LEU A 283 1.02 -1.74 1.83
N LEU A 284 0.22 -1.10 0.99
CA LEU A 284 -0.17 0.29 1.13
C LEU A 284 -1.57 0.38 1.71
N SER A 285 -1.78 1.30 2.65
CA SER A 285 -3.09 1.56 3.24
C SER A 285 -3.36 3.05 3.31
N SER A 286 -4.52 3.44 2.79
CA SER A 286 -5.26 4.62 3.24
C SER A 286 -6.41 4.02 4.04
N PRO A 287 -6.45 4.16 5.38
CA PRO A 287 -7.24 3.26 6.22
C PRO A 287 -8.75 3.61 6.22
N LEU A 288 -9.34 3.74 5.03
CA LEU A 288 -10.77 3.92 4.81
C LEU A 288 -11.51 2.65 5.21
N LEU A 289 -12.60 2.81 5.94
CA LEU A 289 -13.50 1.72 6.27
C LEU A 289 -14.51 1.47 5.14
N PRO A 290 -15.15 0.29 5.08
CA PRO A 290 -16.05 -0.09 3.98
C PRO A 290 -17.15 0.93 3.68
N ASP A 291 -17.70 1.59 4.70
CA ASP A 291 -18.74 2.62 4.56
C ASP A 291 -18.31 3.78 3.65
N VAL A 292 -17.05 4.20 3.72
CA VAL A 292 -16.51 5.32 2.93
C VAL A 292 -16.49 5.02 1.43
N PHE A 293 -16.29 3.76 1.04
CA PHE A 293 -16.27 3.39 -0.39
C PHE A 293 -17.65 3.56 -1.04
N ARG A 294 -18.71 3.31 -0.27
CA ARG A 294 -20.09 3.51 -0.70
C ARG A 294 -20.50 4.97 -0.62
N ASP A 295 -20.19 5.61 0.50
CA ASP A 295 -20.74 6.93 0.84
C ASP A 295 -19.91 8.07 0.22
N ASN A 296 -18.63 7.84 -0.10
CA ASN A 296 -17.72 8.81 -0.72
C ASN A 296 -16.74 8.16 -1.74
N PRO A 297 -17.25 7.63 -2.87
CA PRO A 297 -16.44 6.96 -3.88
C PRO A 297 -15.39 7.88 -4.54
N ASP A 298 -15.62 9.19 -4.59
CA ASP A 298 -14.67 10.18 -5.11
C ASP A 298 -13.44 10.32 -4.20
N LEU A 299 -13.63 10.26 -2.88
CA LEU A 299 -12.51 10.21 -1.95
C LEU A 299 -11.72 8.91 -2.14
N ALA A 300 -12.40 7.76 -2.21
CA ALA A 300 -11.73 6.48 -2.46
C ALA A 300 -10.91 6.49 -3.76
N THR A 301 -11.46 7.04 -4.85
CA THR A 301 -10.75 7.18 -6.13
C THR A 301 -9.51 8.06 -6.00
N ARG A 302 -9.63 9.21 -5.33
CA ARG A 302 -8.46 10.07 -5.06
C ARG A 302 -7.40 9.36 -4.22
N ARG A 303 -7.78 8.59 -3.20
CA ARG A 303 -6.85 7.80 -2.37
C ARG A 303 -6.17 6.69 -3.16
N ALA A 304 -6.89 6.01 -4.06
CA ALA A 304 -6.30 4.99 -4.93
C ALA A 304 -5.25 5.61 -5.88
N ILE A 305 -5.51 6.79 -6.45
CA ILE A 305 -4.55 7.54 -7.28
C ILE A 305 -3.32 7.97 -6.46
N GLU A 306 -3.52 8.48 -5.24
CA GLU A 306 -2.41 8.80 -4.34
C GLU A 306 -1.59 7.54 -3.98
N GLY A 307 -2.25 6.38 -3.83
CA GLY A 307 -1.62 5.10 -3.53
C GLY A 307 -0.78 4.59 -4.69
N ALA A 308 -1.29 4.67 -5.92
CA ALA A 308 -0.55 4.32 -7.13
C ALA A 308 0.70 5.20 -7.32
N ARG A 309 0.60 6.50 -7.03
CA ARG A 309 1.78 7.41 -7.03
C ARG A 309 2.79 7.02 -5.96
N LEU A 310 2.33 6.69 -4.75
CA LEU A 310 3.22 6.22 -3.69
C LEU A 310 3.90 4.90 -4.05
N ALA A 311 3.18 3.95 -4.65
CA ALA A 311 3.74 2.69 -5.15
C ALA A 311 4.86 2.94 -6.17
N GLN A 312 4.63 3.85 -7.12
CA GLN A 312 5.64 4.25 -8.11
C GLN A 312 6.85 4.91 -7.44
N GLU A 313 6.62 5.81 -6.47
CA GLU A 313 7.68 6.46 -5.69
C GLU A 313 8.50 5.47 -4.86
N LEU A 314 7.90 4.37 -4.41
CA LEU A 314 8.58 3.26 -3.72
C LEU A 314 9.31 2.32 -4.68
N GLY A 315 9.17 2.53 -5.99
CA GLY A 315 9.84 1.75 -7.03
C GLY A 315 9.12 0.45 -7.39
N ALA A 316 7.81 0.34 -7.12
CA ALA A 316 7.00 -0.76 -7.61
C ALA A 316 6.63 -0.58 -9.08
N GLU A 317 6.53 -1.68 -9.82
CA GLU A 317 6.15 -1.74 -11.24
C GLU A 317 4.67 -2.13 -11.45
N VAL A 318 4.08 -2.80 -10.46
CA VAL A 318 2.66 -3.19 -10.45
C VAL A 318 2.02 -2.76 -9.15
N PHE A 319 0.81 -2.20 -9.24
CA PHE A 319 -0.02 -1.80 -8.11
C PHE A 319 -1.40 -2.48 -8.19
N GLY A 320 -1.65 -3.37 -7.23
CA GLY A 320 -2.93 -4.07 -7.11
C GLY A 320 -3.93 -3.34 -6.22
N LEU A 321 -5.20 -3.38 -6.59
CA LEU A 321 -6.32 -2.83 -5.84
C LEU A 321 -7.11 -3.97 -5.18
N GLY A 322 -6.92 -4.17 -3.86
CA GLY A 322 -7.57 -5.25 -3.11
C GLY A 322 -8.94 -4.89 -2.54
N ALA A 323 -9.76 -5.91 -2.26
CA ALA A 323 -11.06 -5.76 -1.59
C ALA A 323 -11.91 -4.63 -2.19
N PHE A 324 -12.41 -3.68 -1.39
CA PHE A 324 -13.22 -2.56 -1.89
C PHE A 324 -12.45 -1.62 -2.83
N TRP A 325 -11.12 -1.60 -2.81
CA TRP A 325 -10.34 -0.83 -3.80
C TRP A 325 -10.51 -1.36 -5.22
N SER A 326 -10.80 -2.65 -5.39
CA SER A 326 -10.94 -3.30 -6.70
C SER A 326 -12.07 -2.72 -7.56
N VAL A 327 -13.05 -2.06 -6.92
CA VAL A 327 -14.21 -1.44 -7.60
C VAL A 327 -14.08 0.07 -7.78
N VAL A 328 -13.09 0.69 -7.15
CA VAL A 328 -12.85 2.14 -7.18
C VAL A 328 -12.41 2.62 -8.56
N GLY A 329 -12.82 3.83 -8.95
CA GLY A 329 -12.36 4.49 -10.18
C GLY A 329 -12.62 3.66 -11.43
N ASN A 330 -13.88 3.24 -11.62
CA ASN A 330 -14.29 2.34 -12.70
C ASN A 330 -13.48 1.03 -12.74
N LYS A 331 -13.35 0.38 -11.58
CA LYS A 331 -12.54 -0.83 -11.37
C LYS A 331 -11.08 -0.66 -11.82
N GLY A 332 -10.46 0.44 -11.38
CA GLY A 332 -9.06 0.79 -11.61
C GLY A 332 -8.75 1.56 -12.90
N VAL A 333 -9.72 1.77 -13.80
CA VAL A 333 -9.50 2.48 -15.07
C VAL A 333 -9.08 3.93 -14.84
N ASP A 334 -9.77 4.64 -13.95
CA ASP A 334 -9.47 6.05 -13.67
C ASP A 334 -8.12 6.18 -12.95
N VAL A 335 -7.77 5.19 -12.12
CA VAL A 335 -6.48 5.12 -11.41
C VAL A 335 -5.34 4.94 -12.41
N GLN A 336 -5.51 4.02 -13.37
CA GLN A 336 -4.54 3.78 -14.44
C GLN A 336 -4.35 5.01 -15.33
N ALA A 337 -5.44 5.72 -15.66
CA ALA A 337 -5.38 6.94 -16.46
C ALA A 337 -4.62 8.08 -15.73
N ALA A 338 -4.79 8.17 -14.41
CA ALA A 338 -4.13 9.19 -13.59
C ALA A 338 -2.65 8.92 -13.30
N VAL A 339 -2.22 7.65 -13.41
CA VAL A 339 -0.82 7.20 -13.17
C VAL A 339 -0.42 6.19 -14.25
N PRO A 340 -0.16 6.64 -15.50
CA PRO A 340 0.03 5.74 -16.65
C PRO A 340 1.32 4.90 -16.60
N ASP A 341 2.30 5.34 -15.82
CA ASP A 341 3.65 4.76 -15.76
C ASP A 341 3.77 3.52 -14.84
N ILE A 342 2.71 3.17 -14.10
CA ILE A 342 2.67 1.97 -13.26
C ILE A 342 1.50 1.08 -13.71
N THR A 343 1.69 -0.23 -13.66
CA THR A 343 0.64 -1.18 -14.04
C THR A 343 -0.38 -1.29 -12.92
N ILE A 344 -1.65 -0.98 -13.22
CA ILE A 344 -2.75 -1.14 -12.26
C ILE A 344 -3.51 -2.44 -12.55
N THR A 345 -3.82 -3.23 -11.53
CA THR A 345 -4.77 -4.34 -11.65
C THR A 345 -5.76 -4.38 -10.49
N ASN A 346 -6.98 -4.83 -10.75
CA ASN A 346 -7.99 -5.14 -9.73
C ASN A 346 -8.00 -6.64 -9.33
N GLY A 347 -7.18 -7.47 -9.97
CA GLY A 347 -7.02 -8.88 -9.59
C GLY A 347 -8.15 -9.83 -10.02
N GLY A 348 -9.11 -9.36 -10.81
CA GLY A 348 -10.32 -10.13 -11.12
C GLY A 348 -10.11 -11.39 -11.97
N ALA A 349 -9.06 -11.43 -12.80
CA ALA A 349 -8.80 -12.56 -13.69
C ALA A 349 -8.28 -13.78 -12.94
N TYR A 350 -7.29 -13.61 -12.06
CA TYR A 350 -6.76 -14.72 -11.30
C TYR A 350 -7.69 -15.15 -10.17
N THR A 351 -8.45 -14.26 -9.53
CA THR A 351 -9.54 -14.67 -8.62
C THR A 351 -10.55 -15.56 -9.33
N SER A 352 -10.91 -15.26 -10.59
CA SER A 352 -11.75 -16.17 -11.38
C SER A 352 -11.04 -17.47 -11.73
N GLY A 353 -9.71 -17.41 -11.90
CA GLY A 353 -8.84 -18.53 -12.24
C GLY A 353 -8.63 -19.51 -11.09
N THR A 354 -8.52 -19.05 -9.84
CA THR A 354 -8.33 -19.92 -8.68
C THR A 354 -9.49 -20.87 -8.51
N ILE A 355 -10.72 -20.40 -8.74
CA ILE A 355 -11.91 -21.26 -8.70
C ILE A 355 -11.84 -22.31 -9.81
N LYS A 356 -11.51 -21.88 -11.03
CA LYS A 356 -11.34 -22.80 -12.16
C LYS A 356 -10.28 -23.87 -11.85
N ALA A 357 -9.20 -23.50 -11.15
CA ALA A 357 -8.14 -24.40 -10.76
C ALA A 357 -8.52 -25.32 -9.58
N ALA A 358 -9.34 -24.84 -8.65
CA ALA A 358 -9.75 -25.58 -7.46
C ALA A 358 -10.87 -26.60 -7.71
N ILE A 359 -11.82 -26.30 -8.62
CA ILE A 359 -13.01 -27.15 -8.86
C ILE A 359 -12.65 -28.62 -9.10
N PRO A 360 -11.67 -29.01 -9.94
CA PRO A 360 -11.33 -30.42 -10.13
C PRO A 360 -10.97 -31.15 -8.83
N GLY A 361 -10.10 -30.56 -7.99
CA GLY A 361 -9.70 -31.14 -6.70
C GLY A 361 -10.86 -31.21 -5.70
N ILE A 362 -11.70 -30.16 -5.66
CA ILE A 362 -12.93 -30.13 -4.87
C ILE A 362 -13.84 -31.31 -5.24
N LEU A 363 -14.09 -31.52 -6.53
CA LEU A 363 -14.97 -32.56 -7.02
C LEU A 363 -14.39 -33.96 -6.80
N GLU A 364 -13.08 -34.14 -6.96
CA GLU A 364 -12.39 -35.39 -6.62
C GLU A 364 -12.50 -35.71 -5.13
N HIS A 365 -12.26 -34.75 -4.25
CA HIS A 365 -12.37 -34.95 -2.80
C HIS A 365 -13.83 -35.21 -2.37
N PHE A 366 -14.78 -34.49 -2.96
CA PHE A 366 -16.21 -34.72 -2.75
C PHE A 366 -16.63 -36.14 -3.15
N ALA A 367 -16.15 -36.63 -4.30
CA ALA A 367 -16.40 -37.99 -4.77
C ALA A 367 -15.70 -39.05 -3.91
N ALA A 368 -14.49 -38.77 -3.40
CA ALA A 368 -13.74 -39.66 -2.53
C ALA A 368 -14.44 -39.93 -1.18
N GLU A 369 -15.31 -39.02 -0.72
CA GLU A 369 -16.18 -39.24 0.44
C GLU A 369 -17.42 -40.11 0.14
N GLY A 370 -17.46 -40.72 -1.06
CA GLY A 370 -18.54 -41.61 -1.48
C GLY A 370 -19.81 -40.89 -1.96
N ARG A 371 -19.72 -39.59 -2.25
CA ARG A 371 -20.85 -38.79 -2.77
C ARG A 371 -20.84 -38.77 -4.29
N ASP A 372 -21.97 -39.13 -4.91
CA ASP A 372 -22.12 -39.15 -6.37
C ASP A 372 -22.37 -37.73 -6.91
N LEU A 373 -21.42 -37.22 -7.70
CA LEU A 373 -21.53 -35.91 -8.35
C LEU A 373 -22.76 -35.81 -9.25
N LYS A 374 -23.14 -36.89 -9.96
CA LYS A 374 -24.31 -36.88 -10.85
C LYS A 374 -25.64 -36.79 -10.11
N GLN A 375 -25.66 -37.05 -8.81
CA GLN A 375 -26.82 -36.82 -7.94
C GLN A 375 -26.70 -35.55 -7.08
N ALA A 376 -25.53 -34.93 -7.06
CA ALA A 376 -25.30 -33.74 -6.27
C ALA A 376 -26.00 -32.50 -6.87
N THR A 377 -26.41 -31.60 -5.99
CA THR A 377 -26.94 -30.28 -6.34
C THR A 377 -25.91 -29.20 -6.03
N ALA A 378 -25.59 -28.35 -7.01
CA ALA A 378 -24.73 -27.19 -6.83
C ALA A 378 -25.53 -25.88 -6.76
N GLY A 379 -25.37 -25.11 -5.69
CA GLY A 379 -25.89 -23.75 -5.56
C GLY A 379 -24.85 -22.72 -6.00
N ILE A 380 -25.22 -21.82 -6.92
CA ILE A 380 -24.34 -20.75 -7.42
C ILE A 380 -24.94 -19.39 -7.09
N VAL A 381 -24.36 -18.72 -6.10
CA VAL A 381 -24.84 -17.44 -5.57
C VAL A 381 -24.10 -16.26 -6.21
N GLY A 382 -24.84 -15.23 -6.59
CA GLY A 382 -24.29 -14.09 -7.33
C GLY A 382 -24.18 -14.35 -8.85
N ALA A 383 -24.93 -15.31 -9.38
CA ALA A 383 -24.81 -15.82 -10.75
C ALA A 383 -25.12 -14.81 -11.88
N ASN A 384 -25.62 -13.61 -11.56
CA ASN A 384 -25.62 -12.50 -12.53
C ASN A 384 -24.21 -11.93 -12.83
N GLY A 385 -23.25 -12.19 -11.94
CA GLY A 385 -21.86 -11.75 -12.01
C GLY A 385 -20.97 -12.69 -12.83
N VAL A 386 -19.85 -12.15 -13.33
CA VAL A 386 -18.94 -12.86 -14.23
C VAL A 386 -18.25 -14.04 -13.56
N VAL A 387 -17.84 -13.88 -12.29
CA VAL A 387 -17.17 -14.92 -11.49
C VAL A 387 -18.10 -16.10 -11.28
N ALA A 388 -19.20 -15.90 -10.55
CA ALA A 388 -20.20 -16.93 -10.25
C ALA A 388 -20.73 -17.64 -11.50
N PHE A 389 -20.98 -16.91 -12.59
CA PHE A 389 -21.41 -17.54 -13.84
C PHE A 389 -20.32 -18.42 -14.48
N GLY A 390 -19.04 -18.02 -14.39
CA GLY A 390 -17.91 -18.86 -14.78
C GLY A 390 -17.82 -20.16 -13.99
N ILE A 391 -18.12 -20.11 -12.68
CA ILE A 391 -18.26 -21.29 -11.83
C ILE A 391 -19.38 -22.19 -12.35
N ALA A 392 -20.57 -21.62 -12.58
CA ALA A 392 -21.73 -22.37 -13.08
C ALA A 392 -21.41 -23.11 -14.38
N ARG A 393 -20.69 -22.48 -15.32
CA ARG A 393 -20.25 -23.12 -16.57
C ARG A 393 -19.32 -24.31 -16.36
N THR A 394 -18.47 -24.26 -15.35
CA THR A 394 -17.49 -25.31 -15.06
C THR A 394 -18.15 -26.48 -14.31
N ILE A 395 -19.09 -26.17 -13.42
CA ILE A 395 -19.75 -27.17 -12.56
C ILE A 395 -20.93 -27.85 -13.22
N ALA A 396 -21.71 -27.13 -14.04
CA ALA A 396 -22.88 -27.69 -14.70
C ALA A 396 -22.66 -29.07 -15.33
N PRO A 397 -21.62 -29.33 -16.16
CA PRO A 397 -21.43 -30.66 -16.76
C PRO A 397 -21.10 -31.77 -15.75
N GLN A 398 -20.70 -31.42 -14.52
CA GLN A 398 -20.23 -32.37 -13.51
C GLN A 398 -21.36 -32.84 -12.58
N VAL A 399 -22.40 -32.03 -12.38
CA VAL A 399 -23.45 -32.28 -11.39
C VAL A 399 -24.82 -32.60 -12.00
N GLY A 400 -25.73 -33.16 -11.20
CA GLY A 400 -27.11 -33.45 -11.61
C GLY A 400 -28.01 -32.22 -11.67
N LYS A 401 -27.81 -31.26 -10.76
CA LYS A 401 -28.61 -30.03 -10.67
C LYS A 401 -27.75 -28.81 -10.34
N VAL A 402 -28.04 -27.68 -10.97
CA VAL A 402 -27.47 -26.37 -10.65
C VAL A 402 -28.60 -25.39 -10.32
N ILE A 403 -28.54 -24.80 -9.13
CA ILE A 403 -29.42 -23.73 -8.68
C ILE A 403 -28.65 -22.42 -8.79
N MET A 404 -29.01 -21.59 -9.75
CA MET A 404 -28.42 -20.26 -9.94
C MET A 404 -29.24 -19.22 -9.20
N ILE A 405 -28.58 -18.41 -8.37
CA ILE A 405 -29.20 -17.38 -7.54
C ILE A 405 -28.65 -16.01 -7.91
N GLY A 406 -29.54 -15.06 -8.14
CA GLY A 406 -29.19 -13.69 -8.54
C GLY A 406 -30.25 -12.68 -8.14
N ARG A 407 -29.94 -11.39 -8.32
CA ARG A 407 -30.86 -10.27 -8.03
C ARG A 407 -31.75 -9.89 -9.21
N ASP A 408 -31.29 -10.18 -10.42
CA ASP A 408 -31.99 -9.86 -11.67
C ASP A 408 -32.31 -11.18 -12.37
N LEU A 409 -33.57 -11.61 -12.25
CA LEU A 409 -34.02 -12.90 -12.77
C LEU A 409 -33.99 -12.94 -14.31
N GLU A 410 -34.27 -11.84 -14.99
CA GLU A 410 -34.29 -11.79 -16.45
C GLU A 410 -32.87 -11.93 -17.03
N ARG A 411 -31.91 -11.23 -16.44
CA ARG A 411 -30.49 -11.40 -16.78
C ARG A 411 -30.00 -12.81 -16.42
N LEU A 412 -30.46 -13.36 -15.32
CA LEU A 412 -30.06 -14.69 -14.86
C LEU A 412 -30.54 -15.78 -15.82
N GLU A 413 -31.81 -15.70 -16.26
CA GLU A 413 -32.39 -16.64 -17.20
C GLU A 413 -31.71 -16.62 -18.57
N ARG A 414 -31.31 -15.43 -19.05
CA ARG A 414 -30.49 -15.32 -20.26
C ARG A 414 -29.17 -16.08 -20.15
N SER A 415 -28.50 -15.97 -19.01
CA SER A 415 -27.27 -16.72 -18.73
C SER A 415 -27.54 -18.22 -18.61
N ALA A 416 -28.57 -18.62 -17.87
CA ALA A 416 -28.95 -20.02 -17.68
C ALA A 416 -29.32 -20.73 -18.99
N ALA A 417 -29.96 -20.04 -19.94
CA ALA A 417 -30.27 -20.58 -21.27
C ALA A 417 -29.01 -21.01 -22.06
N THR A 418 -27.85 -20.42 -21.78
CA THR A 418 -26.59 -20.89 -22.38
C THR A 418 -26.09 -22.18 -21.73
N LEU A 419 -26.27 -22.34 -20.41
CA LEU A 419 -25.92 -23.56 -19.69
C LEU A 419 -26.81 -24.73 -20.06
N ARG A 420 -28.14 -24.52 -20.13
CA ARG A 420 -29.10 -25.56 -20.55
C ARG A 420 -28.78 -26.11 -21.96
N ARG A 421 -28.23 -25.27 -22.84
CA ARG A 421 -27.78 -25.72 -24.17
C ARG A 421 -26.48 -26.52 -24.13
N ALA A 422 -25.57 -26.18 -23.23
CA ALA A 422 -24.26 -26.82 -23.11
C ALA A 422 -24.27 -28.10 -22.27
N SER A 423 -25.14 -28.18 -21.26
CA SER A 423 -25.23 -29.29 -20.29
C SER A 423 -26.65 -29.85 -20.28
N LYS A 424 -26.95 -30.76 -21.21
CA LYS A 424 -28.30 -31.33 -21.39
C LYS A 424 -28.74 -32.27 -20.26
N ASP A 425 -27.78 -32.90 -19.60
CA ASP A 425 -28.03 -33.90 -18.56
C ASP A 425 -28.10 -33.28 -17.15
N THR A 426 -28.12 -31.95 -17.07
CA THR A 426 -28.10 -31.19 -15.81
C THR A 426 -29.34 -30.32 -15.72
N GLU A 427 -30.08 -30.43 -14.62
CA GLU A 427 -31.19 -29.54 -14.34
C GLU A 427 -30.67 -28.15 -13.95
N ILE A 428 -30.99 -27.11 -14.74
CA ILE A 428 -30.60 -25.72 -14.44
C ILE A 428 -31.82 -24.93 -13.96
N VAL A 429 -31.82 -24.58 -12.68
CA VAL A 429 -32.86 -23.79 -12.00
C VAL A 429 -32.34 -22.39 -11.75
N THR A 430 -33.17 -21.36 -11.96
CA THR A 430 -32.83 -19.97 -11.64
C THR A 430 -33.82 -19.41 -10.64
N THR A 431 -33.35 -18.66 -9.66
CA THR A 431 -34.19 -18.06 -8.61
C THR A 431 -33.57 -16.80 -8.03
N THR A 432 -34.37 -16.02 -7.33
CA THR A 432 -33.92 -14.89 -6.51
C THR A 432 -33.94 -15.22 -5.01
N SER A 433 -34.45 -16.40 -4.62
CA SER A 433 -34.55 -16.82 -3.23
C SER A 433 -33.37 -17.70 -2.81
N TYR A 434 -32.71 -17.30 -1.71
CA TYR A 434 -31.64 -18.06 -1.08
C TYR A 434 -32.12 -19.33 -0.37
N ASP A 435 -33.42 -19.46 -0.07
CA ASP A 435 -33.98 -20.65 0.62
C ASP A 435 -33.76 -21.95 -0.18
N THR A 436 -33.66 -21.84 -1.49
CA THR A 436 -33.40 -22.97 -2.39
C THR A 436 -32.01 -23.59 -2.18
N LEU A 437 -31.07 -22.89 -1.53
CA LEU A 437 -29.76 -23.42 -1.17
C LEU A 437 -29.83 -24.62 -0.21
N LYS A 438 -30.96 -24.82 0.49
CA LYS A 438 -31.18 -26.00 1.35
C LYS A 438 -31.09 -27.31 0.58
N GLU A 439 -31.21 -27.29 -0.74
CA GLU A 439 -31.07 -28.47 -1.59
C GLU A 439 -29.60 -28.76 -1.94
N ALA A 440 -28.72 -27.76 -1.90
CA ALA A 440 -27.37 -27.82 -2.42
C ALA A 440 -26.39 -28.61 -1.53
N ASP A 441 -25.64 -29.53 -2.12
CA ASP A 441 -24.51 -30.23 -1.50
C ASP A 441 -23.22 -29.41 -1.59
N LEU A 442 -23.08 -28.68 -2.70
CA LEU A 442 -21.96 -27.80 -3.00
C LEU A 442 -22.52 -26.40 -3.22
N ILE A 443 -22.00 -25.40 -2.52
CA ILE A 443 -22.41 -24.01 -2.65
C ILE A 443 -21.20 -23.19 -3.06
N PHE A 444 -21.30 -22.41 -4.12
CA PHE A 444 -20.29 -21.47 -4.55
C PHE A 444 -20.91 -20.08 -4.56
N THR A 445 -20.27 -19.13 -3.88
CA THR A 445 -20.79 -17.77 -3.76
C THR A 445 -19.74 -16.76 -4.16
N ALA A 446 -20.16 -15.77 -4.96
CA ALA A 446 -19.35 -14.61 -5.32
C ALA A 446 -20.28 -13.42 -5.54
N THR A 447 -20.62 -12.71 -4.46
CA THR A 447 -21.46 -11.52 -4.53
C THR A 447 -20.68 -10.21 -4.38
N SER A 448 -21.39 -9.10 -4.57
CA SER A 448 -20.89 -7.75 -4.27
C SER A 448 -21.66 -7.13 -3.10
N ASP A 449 -22.38 -7.94 -2.32
CA ASP A 449 -23.12 -7.47 -1.16
C ASP A 449 -22.13 -7.13 -0.04
N PRO A 450 -22.27 -5.98 0.64
CA PRO A 450 -21.41 -5.66 1.78
C PRO A 450 -21.71 -6.51 3.02
N ASN A 451 -22.83 -7.24 3.06
CA ASN A 451 -23.22 -8.08 4.19
C ASN A 451 -23.31 -9.56 3.77
N PRO A 452 -23.21 -10.49 4.74
CA PRO A 452 -23.54 -11.88 4.50
C PRO A 452 -24.96 -12.04 3.93
N VAL A 453 -25.10 -12.94 2.96
CA VAL A 453 -26.36 -13.29 2.31
C VAL A 453 -26.74 -14.76 2.54
N ILE A 454 -25.76 -15.59 2.90
CA ILE A 454 -25.97 -16.99 3.28
C ILE A 454 -25.92 -17.10 4.80
N PHE A 455 -27.02 -17.57 5.38
CA PHE A 455 -27.22 -17.73 6.82
C PHE A 455 -27.56 -19.19 7.13
N PRO A 456 -27.56 -19.61 8.42
CA PRO A 456 -27.77 -21.01 8.77
C PRO A 456 -29.04 -21.63 8.21
N GLN A 457 -30.12 -20.85 8.13
CA GLN A 457 -31.37 -21.32 7.56
C GLN A 457 -31.28 -21.63 6.06
N HIS A 458 -30.27 -21.18 5.32
CA HIS A 458 -30.14 -21.45 3.88
C HIS A 458 -29.36 -22.74 3.60
N VAL A 459 -28.73 -23.36 4.58
CA VAL A 459 -27.71 -24.41 4.37
C VAL A 459 -28.15 -25.73 5.01
N LYS A 460 -27.95 -26.84 4.29
CA LYS A 460 -28.16 -28.19 4.83
C LYS A 460 -26.89 -28.74 5.49
N SER A 461 -27.06 -29.64 6.46
CA SER A 461 -25.93 -30.36 7.08
C SER A 461 -25.08 -31.10 6.05
N GLY A 462 -23.76 -31.12 6.26
CA GLY A 462 -22.81 -31.78 5.35
C GLY A 462 -22.47 -31.00 4.07
N ALA A 463 -23.08 -29.82 3.84
CA ALA A 463 -22.81 -29.01 2.66
C ALA A 463 -21.39 -28.42 2.67
N TRP A 464 -20.78 -28.33 1.50
CA TRP A 464 -19.49 -27.67 1.32
C TRP A 464 -19.72 -26.32 0.64
N ILE A 465 -19.20 -25.25 1.23
CA ILE A 465 -19.43 -23.87 0.80
C ILE A 465 -18.11 -23.23 0.45
N PHE A 466 -17.99 -22.73 -0.78
CA PHE A 466 -16.85 -22.01 -1.29
C PHE A 466 -17.20 -20.52 -1.37
N ASP A 467 -16.71 -19.76 -0.39
CA ASP A 467 -17.04 -18.34 -0.21
C ASP A 467 -15.99 -17.42 -0.82
N GLU A 468 -16.25 -16.96 -2.04
CA GLU A 468 -15.42 -16.00 -2.77
C GLU A 468 -15.79 -14.55 -2.46
N GLY A 469 -16.85 -14.33 -1.67
CA GLY A 469 -17.26 -13.01 -1.23
C GLY A 469 -16.18 -12.34 -0.40
N ARG A 470 -15.85 -11.10 -0.73
CA ARG A 470 -15.02 -10.22 0.12
C ARG A 470 -15.65 -8.83 0.18
N PRO A 471 -16.40 -8.47 1.24
CA PRO A 471 -16.66 -9.22 2.49
C PRO A 471 -17.34 -10.59 2.29
N ALA A 472 -17.18 -11.49 3.26
CA ALA A 472 -17.70 -12.86 3.20
C ALA A 472 -19.21 -12.87 2.91
N ASP A 473 -19.62 -13.68 1.93
CA ASP A 473 -21.04 -13.86 1.60
C ASP A 473 -21.74 -14.77 2.62
N VAL A 474 -20.96 -15.55 3.38
CA VAL A 474 -21.41 -16.53 4.37
C VAL A 474 -21.26 -15.97 5.78
N ASP A 475 -22.35 -16.01 6.54
CA ASP A 475 -22.32 -15.63 7.95
C ASP A 475 -21.52 -16.64 8.78
N GLU A 476 -20.73 -16.16 9.74
CA GLU A 476 -19.84 -17.01 10.56
C GLU A 476 -20.61 -18.13 11.29
N SER A 477 -21.88 -17.90 11.63
CA SER A 477 -22.71 -18.91 12.30
C SER A 477 -23.01 -20.14 11.44
N VAL A 478 -22.84 -20.07 10.12
CA VAL A 478 -23.03 -21.21 9.20
C VAL A 478 -22.02 -22.33 9.47
N ALA A 479 -20.81 -21.98 9.93
CA ALA A 479 -19.78 -22.96 10.28
C ALA A 479 -20.17 -23.85 11.48
N ALA A 480 -21.17 -23.45 12.28
CA ALA A 480 -21.67 -24.25 13.41
C ALA A 480 -22.62 -25.38 12.98
N ILE A 481 -23.05 -25.42 11.71
CA ILE A 481 -23.94 -26.48 11.22
C ILE A 481 -23.16 -27.81 11.12
N PRO A 482 -23.69 -28.93 11.65
CA PRO A 482 -23.00 -30.21 11.62
C PRO A 482 -22.56 -30.65 10.21
N GLY A 483 -21.28 -30.96 10.07
CA GLY A 483 -20.68 -31.46 8.84
C GLY A 483 -20.50 -30.42 7.73
N VAL A 484 -20.92 -29.16 7.94
CA VAL A 484 -20.69 -28.09 6.96
C VAL A 484 -19.21 -27.71 6.95
N ARG A 485 -18.68 -27.49 5.74
CA ARG A 485 -17.33 -26.95 5.54
C ARG A 485 -17.44 -25.62 4.82
N VAL A 486 -16.99 -24.53 5.44
CA VAL A 486 -16.88 -23.23 4.80
C VAL A 486 -15.42 -23.03 4.41
N ILE A 487 -15.17 -23.05 3.11
CA ILE A 487 -13.86 -22.97 2.49
C ILE A 487 -13.74 -21.55 1.93
N PRO A 488 -12.78 -20.75 2.44
CA PRO A 488 -12.55 -19.42 1.93
C PRO A 488 -12.05 -19.50 0.50
N GLY A 489 -12.83 -18.93 -0.40
CA GLY A 489 -12.50 -18.81 -1.80
C GLY A 489 -11.37 -17.83 -2.07
N GLY A 490 -10.67 -18.06 -3.18
CA GLY A 490 -9.67 -17.13 -3.70
C GLY A 490 -8.46 -16.94 -2.78
N VAL A 491 -8.05 -17.99 -2.05
CA VAL A 491 -6.83 -17.97 -1.23
C VAL A 491 -5.70 -18.68 -1.95
N VAL A 492 -4.52 -18.06 -1.95
CA VAL A 492 -3.35 -18.54 -2.68
C VAL A 492 -2.15 -18.53 -1.74
N ARG A 493 -1.35 -19.59 -1.79
CA ARG A 493 -0.04 -19.67 -1.16
C ARG A 493 1.04 -19.31 -2.20
N PRO A 494 1.71 -18.15 -2.06
CA PRO A 494 2.86 -17.84 -2.91
C PRO A 494 4.03 -18.80 -2.65
N PRO A 495 4.89 -19.05 -3.66
CA PRO A 495 6.03 -19.94 -3.53
C PRO A 495 7.10 -19.37 -2.58
N GLY A 496 7.91 -20.27 -2.01
CA GLY A 496 8.97 -19.93 -1.07
C GLY A 496 8.48 -19.84 0.37
N GLY A 497 9.19 -19.09 1.21
CA GLY A 497 8.86 -18.89 2.61
C GLY A 497 8.23 -17.53 2.84
N MET A 498 7.09 -17.26 2.20
CA MET A 498 6.49 -15.93 2.23
C MET A 498 6.11 -15.52 3.66
N THR A 499 6.53 -14.33 4.08
CA THR A 499 6.15 -13.74 5.36
C THR A 499 5.60 -12.33 5.17
N SER A 500 4.76 -11.91 6.12
CA SER A 500 4.19 -10.57 6.21
C SER A 500 4.41 -10.00 7.60
N ASN A 501 4.65 -8.70 7.71
CA ASN A 501 4.71 -8.01 9.01
C ASN A 501 3.32 -7.59 9.53
N ILE A 502 2.27 -7.79 8.72
CA ILE A 502 0.87 -7.54 9.07
C ILE A 502 0.05 -8.78 8.74
N ASP A 503 -0.90 -9.12 9.62
CA ASP A 503 -1.85 -10.19 9.34
C ASP A 503 -2.87 -9.73 8.29
N LEU A 504 -2.87 -10.41 7.15
CA LEU A 504 -3.82 -10.15 6.06
C LEU A 504 -5.16 -10.89 6.26
N GLN A 505 -5.27 -11.75 7.27
CA GLN A 505 -6.46 -12.55 7.61
C GLN A 505 -6.81 -13.63 6.58
N PHE A 506 -5.78 -14.17 5.92
CA PHE A 506 -5.89 -15.32 5.01
C PHE A 506 -5.11 -16.55 5.49
N GLY A 507 -4.50 -16.48 6.68
CA GLY A 507 -3.61 -17.51 7.21
C GLY A 507 -2.13 -17.25 6.90
N ASP A 508 -1.26 -17.88 7.68
CA ASP A 508 0.18 -17.70 7.55
C ASP A 508 0.68 -18.16 6.18
N GLY A 509 1.48 -17.32 5.52
CA GLY A 509 2.02 -17.60 4.19
C GLY A 509 0.99 -17.57 3.06
N GLN A 510 -0.22 -17.05 3.30
CA GLN A 510 -1.31 -17.02 2.32
C GLN A 510 -1.73 -15.59 1.99
N VAL A 511 -2.23 -15.40 0.78
CA VAL A 511 -2.69 -14.10 0.24
C VAL A 511 -3.98 -14.29 -0.55
N PRO A 512 -4.79 -13.23 -0.73
CA PRO A 512 -5.92 -13.32 -1.64
C PRO A 512 -5.45 -13.40 -3.10
N ALA A 513 -6.24 -14.05 -3.95
CA ALA A 513 -5.96 -14.28 -5.37
C ALA A 513 -5.73 -12.98 -6.14
N CYS A 514 -6.44 -11.90 -5.79
CA CYS A 514 -6.23 -10.59 -6.40
C CYS A 514 -4.83 -10.00 -6.11
N LEU A 515 -4.27 -10.29 -4.92
CA LEU A 515 -2.89 -9.96 -4.60
C LEU A 515 -1.94 -10.87 -5.39
N ALA A 516 -2.20 -12.17 -5.42
CA ALA A 516 -1.38 -13.10 -6.21
C ALA A 516 -1.32 -12.73 -7.70
N GLU A 517 -2.41 -12.23 -8.30
CA GLU A 517 -2.40 -11.67 -9.67
C GLU A 517 -1.36 -10.56 -9.81
N THR A 518 -1.34 -9.64 -8.84
CA THR A 518 -0.39 -8.52 -8.80
C THR A 518 1.05 -9.03 -8.79
N LEU A 519 1.33 -10.08 -8.01
CA LEU A 519 2.65 -10.71 -7.95
C LEU A 519 3.02 -11.44 -9.24
N ILE A 520 2.07 -12.14 -9.86
CA ILE A 520 2.28 -12.86 -11.12
C ILE A 520 2.56 -11.88 -12.27
N ILE A 521 1.86 -10.74 -12.35
CA ILE A 521 2.14 -9.71 -13.35
C ILE A 521 3.57 -9.19 -13.17
N ALA A 522 3.97 -8.87 -11.94
CA ALA A 522 5.34 -8.41 -11.65
C ALA A 522 6.38 -9.47 -12.03
N ALA A 523 6.17 -10.72 -11.58
CA ALA A 523 7.08 -11.83 -11.87
C ALA A 523 7.20 -12.13 -13.37
N THR A 524 6.12 -12.06 -14.14
CA THR A 524 6.15 -12.37 -15.57
C THR A 524 6.59 -11.19 -16.43
N GLY A 525 6.40 -9.95 -15.96
CA GLY A 525 6.58 -8.74 -16.77
C GLY A 525 5.48 -8.53 -17.81
N GLU A 526 4.41 -9.32 -17.78
CA GLU A 526 3.29 -9.27 -18.74
C GLU A 526 2.29 -8.16 -18.36
N HIS A 527 2.77 -6.92 -18.28
CA HIS A 527 2.04 -5.74 -17.80
C HIS A 527 0.72 -5.44 -18.54
N TRP A 528 0.56 -5.95 -19.76
CA TRP A 528 -0.65 -5.79 -20.56
C TRP A 528 -1.76 -6.77 -20.16
N ARG A 529 -1.46 -7.87 -19.45
CA ARG A 529 -2.44 -8.86 -18.95
C ARG A 529 -3.08 -8.44 -17.63
N LYS A 530 -3.26 -7.14 -17.41
CA LYS A 530 -3.87 -6.57 -16.21
C LYS A 530 -5.40 -6.68 -16.23
N SER A 531 -6.00 -6.81 -15.06
CA SER A 531 -7.46 -6.78 -14.89
C SER A 531 -7.92 -5.34 -14.62
N LEU A 532 -8.66 -4.75 -15.56
CA LEU A 532 -9.23 -3.40 -15.43
C LEU A 532 -10.66 -3.37 -15.96
N GLY A 533 -11.49 -2.53 -15.35
CA GLY A 533 -12.86 -2.37 -15.80
C GLY A 533 -13.74 -3.60 -15.50
N PRO A 534 -14.96 -3.65 -16.08
CA PRO A 534 -15.96 -4.67 -15.74
C PRO A 534 -15.76 -6.01 -16.46
N GLN A 535 -14.91 -6.07 -17.48
CA GLN A 535 -14.73 -7.25 -18.32
C GLN A 535 -13.48 -8.03 -17.91
N THR A 536 -13.63 -9.34 -17.80
CA THR A 536 -12.52 -10.27 -17.57
C THR A 536 -12.41 -11.20 -18.77
N LEU A 537 -11.28 -11.14 -19.48
CA LEU A 537 -11.05 -11.95 -20.67
C LEU A 537 -10.68 -13.39 -20.28
N THR A 538 -11.30 -14.39 -20.92
CA THR A 538 -11.03 -15.81 -20.63
C THR A 538 -9.57 -16.19 -20.88
N GLU A 539 -8.93 -15.59 -21.88
CA GLU A 539 -7.50 -15.78 -22.14
C GLU A 539 -6.62 -15.34 -20.96
N ASN A 540 -6.97 -14.26 -20.26
CA ASN A 540 -6.22 -13.80 -19.10
C ASN A 540 -6.43 -14.74 -17.91
N ILE A 541 -7.65 -15.24 -17.70
CA ILE A 541 -7.93 -16.25 -16.68
C ILE A 541 -7.03 -17.48 -16.91
N ASN A 542 -7.00 -18.00 -18.14
CA ASN A 542 -6.17 -19.16 -18.48
C ASN A 542 -4.69 -18.88 -18.28
N PHE A 543 -4.22 -17.72 -18.74
CA PHE A 543 -2.84 -17.29 -18.55
C PHE A 543 -2.45 -17.29 -17.07
N PHE A 544 -3.26 -16.67 -16.20
CA PHE A 544 -2.92 -16.58 -14.78
C PHE A 544 -2.91 -17.93 -14.09
N VAL A 545 -3.85 -18.83 -14.41
CA VAL A 545 -3.83 -20.20 -13.87
C VAL A 545 -2.57 -20.95 -14.29
N GLU A 546 -2.19 -20.86 -15.58
CA GLU A 546 -0.99 -21.52 -16.10
C GLU A 546 0.29 -20.94 -15.50
N GLN A 547 0.41 -19.61 -15.44
CA GLN A 547 1.61 -18.95 -14.92
C GLN A 547 1.74 -19.10 -13.41
N ALA A 548 0.63 -19.07 -12.67
CA ALA A 548 0.64 -19.36 -11.24
C ALA A 548 1.27 -20.73 -10.96
N ALA A 549 0.81 -21.78 -11.66
CA ALA A 549 1.35 -23.12 -11.50
C ALA A 549 2.85 -23.19 -11.85
N LYS A 550 3.26 -22.56 -12.97
CA LYS A 550 4.68 -22.52 -13.38
C LYS A 550 5.57 -21.80 -12.37
N LEU A 551 5.07 -20.71 -11.79
CA LEU A 551 5.81 -19.90 -10.81
C LEU A 551 5.77 -20.51 -9.41
N GLY A 552 4.93 -21.51 -9.16
CA GLY A 552 4.81 -22.22 -7.87
C GLY A 552 3.76 -21.64 -6.91
N PHE A 553 2.81 -20.86 -7.41
CA PHE A 553 1.65 -20.43 -6.62
C PHE A 553 0.63 -21.56 -6.52
N GLU A 554 0.19 -21.85 -5.31
CA GLU A 554 -0.78 -22.92 -5.02
C GLU A 554 -2.10 -22.31 -4.58
N VAL A 555 -3.22 -22.79 -5.12
CA VAL A 555 -4.55 -22.46 -4.61
C VAL A 555 -4.78 -23.29 -3.36
N VAL A 556 -5.22 -22.65 -2.28
CA VAL A 556 -5.55 -23.33 -1.02
C VAL A 556 -7.01 -23.76 -1.06
N ASP A 557 -7.26 -25.03 -0.77
CA ASP A 557 -8.56 -25.71 -0.81
C ASP A 557 -9.07 -26.15 0.58
#